data_AF-A0A838RNS4-F1
#
_entry.id   AF-A0A838RNS4-F1
#
_cell.length_a   1.000
_cell.length_b   1.000
_cell.length_c   1.000
_cell.angle_alpha   90.00
_cell.angle_beta   90.00
_cell.angle_gamma   90.00
#
_symmetry.space_group_name_H-M   'P 1'
#
loop_
_entity.id
_entity.type
_entity.pdbx_description
1 polymer ?
#
loop_
_entity_poly.entity_id
_entity_poly.type
_entity_poly.pdbx_seq_one_letter_code
_entity_poly.pdbx_strand_id
1 'polypeptide(L)'
;TLLQLSQTTLASFSKVGLFLFMTLWPGMDPRPFRRRQPGTPVSAELFISGFAFLWLGLALGFGVAWIQPVLGDRGVGWLGLLALLFMIHFGYAQLLTGLMRLAGWKVSLLFDEPLKSRSLSDFWSRRWNLAFVQMDRQLFLRPLHRRLGKVGALVGVFALSGLLHELGISYPTLSGWGLPLLYFILQGVLLWLEIAVFKVEQHWPVALGRLWSWAAILLPLPLLFHGAFREALVLPLYASLHQVVAAHSLAWYFDWALRLAAVGHLCVLMASAQVPSRLGWKEDLGKLTPFNRKVMWTYGGFIVLCIISFGVLTWVLRPELLRGEPAALGLAAFNGLFWGARVGVDLVYFRHEDWPKGLTFEVGHLLLSTLFICMTAVYFSLLLWHLA
;
A
#
# COMPACT_ATOMS: atom_id res chain seq x y z
N THR A 1 15.95 -3.60 -22.95
CA THR A 1 16.33 -2.53 -21.99
C THR A 1 16.60 -1.22 -22.72
N LEU A 2 16.54 -0.05 -22.05
CA LEU A 2 16.75 1.27 -22.67
C LEU A 2 18.01 1.34 -23.56
N LEU A 3 19.07 0.62 -23.18
CA LEU A 3 20.34 0.49 -23.92
C LEU A 3 20.19 -0.17 -25.31
N GLN A 4 19.07 -0.81 -25.59
CA GLN A 4 18.77 -1.46 -26.87
C GLN A 4 17.87 -0.58 -27.77
N LEU A 5 17.45 0.60 -27.31
CA LEU A 5 16.61 1.51 -28.08
C LEU A 5 17.46 2.45 -28.94
N SER A 6 17.01 2.74 -30.15
CA SER A 6 17.65 3.75 -30.99
C SER A 6 17.54 5.15 -30.36
N GLN A 7 18.48 6.05 -30.68
CA GLN A 7 18.42 7.45 -30.24
C GLN A 7 17.10 8.12 -30.65
N THR A 8 16.60 7.83 -31.84
CA THR A 8 15.30 8.32 -32.34
C THR A 8 14.13 7.83 -31.49
N THR A 9 14.20 6.60 -30.98
CA THR A 9 13.17 6.05 -30.08
C THR A 9 13.25 6.70 -28.71
N LEU A 10 14.46 6.89 -28.16
CA LEU A 10 14.68 7.58 -26.88
C LEU A 10 14.17 9.03 -26.90
N ALA A 11 14.40 9.76 -27.99
CA ALA A 11 13.91 11.14 -28.17
C ALA A 11 12.37 11.24 -28.17
N SER A 12 11.66 10.13 -28.42
CA SER A 12 10.20 10.10 -28.43
C SER A 12 9.55 9.95 -27.05
N PHE A 13 10.35 9.74 -25.99
CA PHE A 13 9.86 9.63 -24.62
C PHE A 13 9.64 11.00 -23.97
N SER A 14 8.66 11.06 -23.07
CA SER A 14 8.53 12.21 -22.18
C SER A 14 9.74 12.30 -21.25
N LYS A 15 10.34 13.48 -21.10
CA LYS A 15 11.44 13.71 -20.15
C LYS A 15 11.03 13.36 -18.71
N VAL A 16 9.82 13.75 -18.32
CA VAL A 16 9.25 13.42 -17.00
C VAL A 16 9.03 11.92 -16.88
N GLY A 17 8.48 11.29 -17.92
CA GLY A 17 8.27 9.84 -17.93
C GLY A 17 9.58 9.07 -17.79
N LEU A 18 10.62 9.47 -18.52
CA LEU A 18 11.93 8.83 -18.46
C LEU A 18 12.60 9.02 -17.09
N PHE A 19 12.49 10.22 -16.50
CA PHE A 19 12.96 10.47 -15.14
C PHE A 19 12.27 9.52 -14.14
N LEU A 20 10.94 9.43 -14.18
CA LEU A 20 10.18 8.53 -13.31
C LEU A 20 10.57 7.06 -13.52
N PHE A 21 10.79 6.64 -14.77
CA PHE A 21 11.26 5.30 -15.09
C PHE A 21 12.64 5.00 -14.48
N MET A 22 13.57 5.96 -14.53
CA MET A 22 14.94 5.75 -14.06
C MET A 22 15.11 5.84 -12.54
N THR A 23 14.22 6.56 -11.84
CA THR A 23 14.39 6.85 -10.41
C THR A 23 13.39 6.16 -9.50
N LEU A 24 12.14 6.02 -9.94
CA LEU A 24 11.04 5.63 -9.06
C LEU A 24 10.41 4.30 -9.46
N TRP A 25 10.41 3.95 -10.74
CA TRP A 25 9.74 2.76 -11.24
C TRP A 25 10.65 1.52 -11.23
N PRO A 26 10.27 0.44 -10.52
CA PRO A 26 11.12 -0.76 -10.44
C PRO A 26 10.98 -1.70 -11.66
N GLY A 27 10.06 -1.43 -12.59
CA GLY A 27 9.84 -2.29 -13.75
C GLY A 27 10.84 -2.06 -14.89
N MET A 28 10.98 -3.04 -15.78
CA MET A 28 11.98 -3.05 -16.85
C MET A 28 11.46 -2.53 -18.21
N ASP A 29 10.17 -2.18 -18.29
CA ASP A 29 9.55 -1.65 -19.51
C ASP A 29 9.49 -0.12 -19.52
N PRO A 30 10.28 0.56 -20.37
CA PRO A 30 10.18 2.01 -20.49
C PRO A 30 8.95 2.44 -21.30
N ARG A 31 8.39 1.59 -22.18
CA ARG A 31 7.36 1.97 -23.18
C ARG A 31 6.17 2.74 -22.61
N PRO A 32 5.62 2.41 -21.43
CA PRO A 32 4.54 3.18 -20.81
C PRO A 32 4.84 4.67 -20.60
N PHE A 33 6.11 5.04 -20.47
CA PHE A 33 6.56 6.41 -20.20
C PHE A 33 6.75 7.27 -21.46
N ARG A 34 6.40 6.73 -22.63
CA ARG A 34 6.53 7.46 -23.89
C ARG A 34 5.56 8.63 -23.98
N ARG A 35 4.29 8.39 -23.66
CA ARG A 35 3.20 9.38 -23.69
C ARG A 35 2.19 9.06 -22.61
N ARG A 36 1.58 10.10 -22.04
CA ARG A 36 0.47 9.93 -21.11
C ARG A 36 -0.77 9.40 -21.83
N GLN A 37 -1.51 8.55 -21.15
CA GLN A 37 -2.79 8.01 -21.55
C GLN A 37 -3.78 8.18 -20.40
N PRO A 38 -5.08 8.36 -20.66
CA PRO A 38 -6.07 8.40 -19.58
C PRO A 38 -6.02 7.14 -18.72
N GLY A 39 -6.18 7.31 -17.40
CA GLY A 39 -6.33 6.20 -16.48
C GLY A 39 -7.60 5.40 -16.78
N THR A 40 -7.64 4.16 -16.29
CA THR A 40 -8.82 3.29 -16.32
C THR A 40 -9.37 3.07 -14.90
N PRO A 41 -10.60 2.57 -14.72
CA PRO A 41 -11.16 2.20 -13.39
C PRO A 41 -10.20 1.35 -12.54
N VAL A 42 -9.55 0.37 -13.16
CA VAL A 42 -8.50 -0.47 -12.56
C VAL A 42 -7.37 0.35 -11.92
N SER A 43 -7.10 1.58 -12.39
CA SER A 43 -6.08 2.46 -11.82
C SER A 43 -6.46 2.96 -10.43
N ALA A 44 -7.75 3.30 -10.22
CA ALA A 44 -8.29 3.67 -8.92
C ALA A 44 -8.37 2.45 -8.00
N GLU A 45 -8.82 1.29 -8.51
CA GLU A 45 -8.86 0.04 -7.74
C GLU A 45 -7.49 -0.34 -7.17
N LEU A 46 -6.42 -0.26 -7.98
CA LEU A 46 -5.05 -0.52 -7.54
C LEU A 46 -4.56 0.47 -6.48
N PHE A 47 -4.95 1.73 -6.61
CA PHE A 47 -4.63 2.74 -5.61
C PHE A 47 -5.35 2.43 -4.30
N ILE A 48 -6.64 2.14 -4.35
CA ILE A 48 -7.49 1.85 -3.19
C ILE A 48 -7.01 0.58 -2.47
N SER A 49 -6.76 -0.52 -3.20
CA SER A 49 -6.26 -1.76 -2.63
C SER A 49 -4.87 -1.58 -2.02
N GLY A 50 -3.96 -0.92 -2.74
CA GLY A 50 -2.62 -0.63 -2.27
C GLY A 50 -2.61 0.26 -1.03
N PHE A 51 -3.49 1.27 -0.98
CA PHE A 51 -3.65 2.12 0.19
C PHE A 51 -4.16 1.32 1.40
N ALA A 52 -5.18 0.48 1.23
CA ALA A 52 -5.71 -0.36 2.29
C ALA A 52 -4.66 -1.35 2.83
N PHE A 53 -3.93 -2.05 1.96
CA PHE A 53 -2.86 -2.97 2.38
C PHE A 53 -1.68 -2.26 3.02
N LEU A 54 -1.35 -1.04 2.57
CA LEU A 54 -0.31 -0.22 3.20
C LEU A 54 -0.68 0.11 4.64
N TRP A 55 -1.91 0.60 4.88
CA TRP A 55 -2.40 0.89 6.23
C TRP A 55 -2.48 -0.35 7.10
N LEU A 56 -2.94 -1.49 6.55
CA LEU A 56 -2.94 -2.76 7.27
C LEU A 56 -1.52 -3.17 7.67
N GLY A 57 -0.55 -3.08 6.75
CA GLY A 57 0.86 -3.38 7.03
C GLY A 57 1.46 -2.46 8.09
N LEU A 58 1.16 -1.16 8.04
CA LEU A 58 1.59 -0.18 9.04
C LEU A 58 0.97 -0.46 10.41
N ALA A 59 -0.32 -0.75 10.48
CA ALA A 59 -1.02 -1.07 11.73
C ALA A 59 -0.50 -2.38 12.34
N LEU A 60 -0.30 -3.42 11.52
CA LEU A 60 0.32 -4.67 11.96
C LEU A 60 1.75 -4.45 12.45
N GLY A 61 2.55 -3.67 11.72
CA GLY A 61 3.92 -3.35 12.11
C GLY A 61 3.98 -2.59 13.43
N PHE A 62 3.15 -1.54 13.59
CA PHE A 62 3.05 -0.81 14.85
C PHE A 62 2.61 -1.73 15.99
N GLY A 63 1.61 -2.59 15.76
CA GLY A 63 1.17 -3.58 16.73
C GLY A 63 2.30 -4.50 17.17
N VAL A 64 3.03 -5.11 16.23
CA VAL A 64 4.19 -5.97 16.52
C VAL A 64 5.25 -5.23 17.34
N ALA A 65 5.55 -3.97 17.01
CA ALA A 65 6.48 -3.15 17.78
C ALA A 65 5.96 -2.86 19.20
N TRP A 66 4.66 -2.61 19.36
CA TRP A 66 4.03 -2.32 20.65
C TRP A 66 4.08 -3.52 21.61
N ILE A 67 3.74 -4.71 21.12
CA ILE A 67 3.69 -5.94 21.94
C ILE A 67 4.93 -6.84 21.78
N GLN A 68 6.03 -6.31 21.23
CA GLN A 68 7.26 -7.03 20.94
C GLN A 68 7.77 -7.88 22.13
N PRO A 69 7.79 -7.38 23.39
CA PRO A 69 8.29 -8.15 24.53
C PRO A 69 7.45 -9.41 24.84
N VAL A 70 6.18 -9.42 24.45
CA VAL A 70 5.24 -10.52 24.72
C VAL A 70 5.28 -11.58 23.62
N LEU A 71 5.56 -11.17 22.37
CA LEU A 71 5.54 -12.06 21.20
C LEU A 71 6.71 -13.05 21.15
N GLY A 72 7.83 -12.70 21.79
CA GLY A 72 9.10 -13.41 21.67
C GLY A 72 9.70 -13.34 20.26
N ASP A 73 10.97 -13.72 20.14
CA ASP A 73 11.77 -13.58 18.92
C ASP A 73 11.16 -14.24 17.69
N ARG A 74 10.64 -15.45 17.83
CA ARG A 74 10.00 -16.17 16.72
C ARG A 74 8.71 -15.48 16.24
N GLY A 75 7.90 -14.97 17.17
CA GLY A 75 6.66 -14.27 16.87
C GLY A 75 6.95 -12.95 16.14
N VAL A 76 7.87 -12.16 16.68
CA VAL A 76 8.33 -10.88 16.09
C VAL A 76 8.91 -11.11 14.70
N GLY A 77 9.78 -12.12 14.54
CA GLY A 77 10.39 -12.44 13.25
C GLY A 77 9.37 -12.73 12.15
N TRP A 78 8.35 -13.54 12.42
CA TRP A 78 7.35 -13.91 11.41
C TRP A 78 6.24 -12.88 11.21
N LEU A 79 5.67 -12.34 12.29
CA LEU A 79 4.64 -11.30 12.19
C LEU A 79 5.22 -10.00 11.62
N GLY A 80 6.48 -9.70 11.94
CA GLY A 80 7.21 -8.58 11.35
C GLY A 80 7.40 -8.73 9.84
N LEU A 81 7.83 -9.92 9.38
CA LEU A 81 7.89 -10.20 7.94
C LEU A 81 6.54 -10.10 7.26
N LEU A 82 5.47 -10.57 7.91
CA LEU A 82 4.10 -10.44 7.39
C LEU A 82 3.70 -8.97 7.24
N ALA A 83 3.98 -8.14 8.25
CA ALA A 83 3.73 -6.70 8.19
C ALA A 83 4.51 -6.03 7.04
N LEU A 84 5.80 -6.34 6.89
CA LEU A 84 6.64 -5.84 5.78
C LEU A 84 6.12 -6.31 4.42
N LEU A 85 5.64 -7.55 4.31
CA LEU A 85 5.04 -8.09 3.08
C LEU A 85 3.79 -7.29 2.69
N PHE A 86 2.87 -7.07 3.63
CA PHE A 86 1.67 -6.25 3.38
C PHE A 86 2.04 -4.81 3.05
N MET A 87 2.96 -4.20 3.79
CA MET A 87 3.36 -2.81 3.61
C MET A 87 4.03 -2.57 2.26
N ILE A 88 4.97 -3.43 1.86
CA ILE A 88 5.83 -3.20 0.70
C ILE A 88 5.23 -3.82 -0.57
N HIS A 89 4.93 -5.12 -0.55
CA HIS A 89 4.59 -5.87 -1.77
C HIS A 89 3.11 -5.73 -2.14
N PHE A 90 2.21 -5.78 -1.15
CA PHE A 90 0.78 -5.60 -1.41
C PHE A 90 0.34 -4.14 -1.31
N GLY A 91 0.97 -3.34 -0.44
CA GLY A 91 0.64 -1.95 -0.21
C GLY A 91 1.34 -1.03 -1.19
N TYR A 92 2.60 -0.70 -0.90
CA TYR A 92 3.40 0.27 -1.65
C TYR A 92 3.49 -0.04 -3.15
N ALA A 93 3.76 -1.28 -3.55
CA ALA A 93 3.91 -1.62 -4.96
C ALA A 93 2.60 -1.43 -5.76
N GLN A 94 1.44 -1.81 -5.19
CA GLN A 94 0.14 -1.58 -5.83
C GLN A 94 -0.21 -0.09 -5.82
N LEU A 95 0.02 0.60 -4.71
CA LEU A 95 -0.23 2.04 -4.58
C LEU A 95 0.58 2.84 -5.61
N LEU A 96 1.88 2.53 -5.77
CA LEU A 96 2.75 3.13 -6.76
C LEU A 96 2.26 2.85 -8.19
N THR A 97 1.84 1.62 -8.47
CA THR A 97 1.27 1.24 -9.77
C THR A 97 -0.01 2.04 -10.07
N GLY A 98 -0.92 2.12 -9.10
CA GLY A 98 -2.15 2.92 -9.19
C GLY A 98 -1.85 4.40 -9.42
N LEU A 99 -0.95 4.98 -8.62
CA LEU A 99 -0.49 6.37 -8.76
C LEU A 99 0.08 6.67 -10.16
N MET A 100 0.97 5.81 -10.66
CA MET A 100 1.53 5.99 -12.01
C MET A 100 0.45 5.96 -13.08
N ARG A 101 -0.51 5.03 -12.98
CA ARG A 101 -1.63 4.93 -13.93
C ARG A 101 -2.61 6.09 -13.83
N LEU A 102 -2.90 6.58 -12.62
CA LEU A 102 -3.70 7.80 -12.39
C LEU A 102 -3.01 9.05 -12.93
N ALA A 103 -1.68 9.12 -12.87
CA ALA A 103 -0.87 10.18 -13.50
C ALA A 103 -0.78 10.05 -15.03
N GLY A 104 -1.33 8.97 -15.59
CA GLY A 104 -1.44 8.69 -17.02
C GLY A 104 -0.33 7.82 -17.60
N TRP A 105 0.51 7.21 -16.77
CA TRP A 105 1.54 6.25 -17.20
C TRP A 105 1.00 4.84 -17.07
N LYS A 106 0.67 4.19 -18.19
CA LYS A 106 0.06 2.84 -18.23
C LYS A 106 1.08 1.74 -17.96
N VAL A 107 1.72 1.80 -16.79
CA VAL A 107 2.74 0.86 -16.36
C VAL A 107 2.14 -0.54 -16.12
N SER A 108 2.98 -1.58 -16.29
CA SER A 108 2.60 -2.95 -15.96
C SER A 108 2.37 -3.10 -14.46
N LEU A 109 1.57 -4.10 -14.07
CA LEU A 109 1.44 -4.46 -12.66
C LEU A 109 2.78 -4.97 -12.13
N LEU A 110 3.09 -4.67 -10.86
CA LEU A 110 4.21 -5.26 -10.15
C LEU A 110 3.82 -6.61 -9.52
N PHE A 111 2.59 -6.69 -9.01
CA PHE A 111 1.96 -7.90 -8.50
C PHE A 111 0.52 -7.95 -9.04
N ASP A 112 0.04 -9.14 -9.39
CA ASP A 112 -1.31 -9.35 -9.94
C ASP A 112 -2.08 -10.36 -9.10
N GLU A 113 -2.77 -9.86 -8.08
CA GLU A 113 -3.61 -10.64 -7.16
C GLU A 113 -3.01 -12.02 -6.76
N PRO A 114 -1.78 -12.08 -6.22
CA PRO A 114 -1.06 -13.33 -5.98
C PRO A 114 -1.79 -14.27 -5.01
N LEU A 115 -2.63 -13.72 -4.12
CA LEU A 115 -3.47 -14.50 -3.21
C LEU A 115 -4.53 -15.36 -3.96
N LYS A 116 -4.86 -15.03 -5.21
CA LYS A 116 -5.83 -15.78 -6.02
C LYS A 116 -5.22 -16.90 -6.86
N SER A 117 -3.90 -17.08 -6.81
CA SER A 117 -3.14 -18.07 -7.60
C SER A 117 -3.75 -19.46 -7.52
N ARG A 118 -3.84 -20.16 -8.66
CA ARG A 118 -4.43 -21.50 -8.75
C ARG A 118 -3.40 -22.64 -8.87
N SER A 119 -2.17 -22.27 -9.17
CA SER A 119 -1.02 -23.17 -9.38
C SER A 119 0.28 -22.43 -9.03
N LEU A 120 1.37 -23.17 -8.87
CA LEU A 120 2.69 -22.62 -8.64
C LEU A 120 3.18 -21.83 -9.87
N SER A 121 2.85 -22.29 -11.06
CA SER A 121 3.08 -21.61 -12.33
C SER A 121 2.34 -20.28 -12.43
N ASP A 122 1.07 -20.23 -12.03
CA ASP A 122 0.28 -19.01 -11.96
C ASP A 122 0.92 -18.00 -11.00
N PHE A 123 1.34 -18.45 -9.81
CA PHE A 123 2.03 -17.61 -8.85
C PHE A 123 3.34 -17.02 -9.40
N TRP A 124 4.32 -17.85 -9.74
CA TRP A 124 5.68 -17.39 -10.09
C TRP A 124 5.79 -16.75 -11.49
N SER A 125 4.91 -17.09 -12.43
CA SER A 125 5.04 -16.63 -13.83
C SER A 125 4.09 -15.49 -14.20
N ARG A 126 2.99 -15.30 -13.47
CA ARG A 126 1.90 -14.38 -13.83
C ARG A 126 1.48 -13.41 -12.73
N ARG A 127 1.80 -13.67 -11.45
CA ARG A 127 1.22 -12.91 -10.34
C ARG A 127 2.22 -12.32 -9.37
N TRP A 128 3.34 -12.99 -9.15
CA TRP A 128 4.36 -12.58 -8.20
C TRP A 128 5.51 -11.86 -8.88
N ASN A 129 5.85 -10.67 -8.39
CA ASN A 129 7.01 -9.86 -8.79
C ASN A 129 7.26 -9.82 -10.31
N LEU A 130 6.28 -9.28 -11.04
CA LEU A 130 6.27 -9.25 -12.50
C LEU A 130 7.41 -8.41 -13.10
N ALA A 131 7.93 -7.44 -12.35
CA ALA A 131 9.14 -6.71 -12.73
C ALA A 131 10.34 -7.66 -12.85
N PHE A 132 10.50 -8.57 -11.89
CA PHE A 132 11.56 -9.57 -11.89
C PHE A 132 11.33 -10.65 -12.98
N VAL A 133 10.10 -11.15 -13.14
CA VAL A 133 9.75 -12.05 -14.25
C VAL A 133 10.08 -11.43 -15.61
N GLN A 134 9.84 -10.12 -15.76
CA GLN A 134 10.19 -9.41 -16.98
C GLN A 134 11.71 -9.29 -17.16
N MET A 135 12.46 -9.00 -16.09
CA MET A 135 13.91 -8.99 -16.11
C MET A 135 14.46 -10.36 -16.57
N ASP A 136 14.00 -11.45 -15.96
CA ASP A 136 14.46 -12.80 -16.27
C ASP A 136 14.21 -13.19 -17.72
N ARG A 137 13.02 -12.88 -18.24
CA ARG A 137 12.67 -13.11 -19.64
C ARG A 137 13.55 -12.32 -20.61
N GLN A 138 13.91 -11.08 -20.26
CA GLN A 138 14.70 -10.21 -21.12
C GLN A 138 16.20 -10.55 -21.09
N LEU A 139 16.74 -10.84 -19.91
CA LEU A 139 18.19 -10.96 -19.70
C LEU A 139 18.68 -12.41 -19.74
N PHE A 140 17.96 -13.34 -19.13
CA PHE A 140 18.50 -14.66 -18.80
C PHE A 140 17.87 -15.81 -19.57
N LEU A 141 16.57 -15.75 -19.85
CA LEU A 141 15.82 -16.87 -20.42
C LEU A 141 16.33 -17.30 -21.81
N ARG A 142 16.58 -16.34 -22.73
CA ARG A 142 17.08 -16.66 -24.08
C ARG A 142 18.48 -17.29 -24.05
N PRO A 143 19.48 -16.72 -23.34
CA PRO A 143 20.79 -17.35 -23.18
C PRO A 143 20.72 -18.75 -22.55
N LEU A 144 19.93 -18.92 -21.48
CA LEU A 144 19.80 -20.19 -20.77
C LEU A 144 19.15 -21.26 -21.66
N HIS A 145 18.07 -20.91 -22.38
CA HIS A 145 17.38 -21.83 -23.27
C HIS A 145 18.30 -22.36 -24.39
N ARG A 146 19.14 -21.50 -24.98
CA ARG A 146 20.09 -21.90 -26.02
C ARG A 146 21.15 -22.89 -25.53
N ARG A 147 21.52 -22.84 -24.25
CA ARG A 147 22.59 -23.68 -23.67
C ARG A 147 22.08 -24.94 -22.98
N LEU A 148 20.94 -24.86 -22.29
CA LEU A 148 20.45 -25.91 -21.38
C LEU A 148 19.09 -26.48 -21.78
N GLY A 149 18.51 -26.02 -22.89
CA GLY A 149 17.17 -26.42 -23.32
C GLY A 149 16.05 -25.87 -22.43
N LYS A 150 14.82 -26.33 -22.66
CA LYS A 150 13.61 -25.78 -21.98
C LYS A 150 13.60 -26.02 -20.47
N VAL A 151 13.87 -27.25 -20.03
CA VAL A 151 13.83 -27.62 -18.61
C VAL A 151 15.01 -27.01 -17.86
N GLY A 152 16.21 -27.10 -18.42
CA GLY A 152 17.40 -26.49 -17.82
C GLY A 152 17.31 -24.97 -17.71
N ALA A 153 16.63 -24.31 -18.66
CA ALA A 153 16.36 -22.88 -18.56
C ALA A 153 15.39 -22.52 -17.43
N LEU A 154 14.34 -23.33 -17.20
CA LEU A 154 13.40 -23.11 -16.11
C LEU A 154 14.12 -23.19 -14.76
N VAL A 155 14.80 -24.31 -14.50
CA VAL A 155 15.55 -24.50 -13.24
C VAL A 155 16.69 -23.48 -13.12
N GLY A 156 17.36 -23.15 -14.22
CA GLY A 156 18.45 -22.17 -14.25
C GLY A 156 18.01 -20.75 -13.89
N VAL A 157 16.81 -20.31 -14.32
CA VAL A 157 16.27 -19.01 -13.90
C VAL A 157 15.98 -19.00 -12.40
N PHE A 158 15.42 -20.08 -11.86
CA PHE A 158 15.20 -20.20 -10.41
C PHE A 158 16.51 -20.24 -9.63
N ALA A 159 17.52 -20.97 -10.09
CA ALA A 159 18.85 -20.97 -9.47
C ALA A 159 19.48 -19.56 -9.46
N LEU A 160 19.36 -18.82 -10.56
CA LEU A 160 19.82 -17.43 -10.63
C LEU A 160 19.06 -16.52 -9.66
N SER A 161 17.74 -16.67 -9.57
CA SER A 161 16.93 -15.98 -8.55
C SER A 161 17.41 -16.32 -7.15
N GLY A 162 17.72 -17.60 -6.88
CA GLY A 162 18.32 -18.07 -5.64
C GLY A 162 19.60 -17.33 -5.31
N LEU A 163 20.54 -17.24 -6.25
CA LEU A 163 21.80 -16.49 -6.07
C LEU A 163 21.55 -14.99 -5.79
N LEU A 164 20.59 -14.36 -6.47
CA LEU A 164 20.23 -12.97 -6.20
C LEU A 164 19.64 -12.80 -4.78
N HIS A 165 18.90 -13.78 -4.29
CA HIS A 165 18.39 -13.76 -2.91
C HIS A 165 19.48 -14.09 -1.88
N GLU A 166 20.49 -14.91 -2.20
CA GLU A 166 21.68 -15.04 -1.34
C GLU A 166 22.36 -13.69 -1.16
N LEU A 167 22.50 -12.90 -2.24
CA LEU A 167 23.07 -11.56 -2.16
C LEU A 167 22.19 -10.58 -1.37
N GLY A 168 20.87 -10.74 -1.38
CA GLY A 168 19.94 -9.87 -0.67
C GLY A 168 19.68 -10.25 0.80
N ILE A 169 19.83 -11.54 1.15
CA ILE A 169 19.40 -12.10 2.45
C ILE A 169 20.59 -12.66 3.22
N SER A 170 21.36 -13.57 2.63
CA SER A 170 22.49 -14.21 3.30
C SER A 170 23.69 -13.28 3.44
N TYR A 171 24.03 -12.53 2.38
CA TYR A 171 25.20 -11.65 2.35
C TYR A 171 25.18 -10.55 3.43
N PRO A 172 24.08 -9.79 3.65
CA PRO A 172 24.04 -8.80 4.72
C PRO A 172 24.25 -9.37 6.13
N THR A 173 23.96 -10.67 6.32
CA THR A 173 24.12 -11.34 7.62
C THR A 173 25.39 -12.19 7.70
N LEU A 174 26.11 -12.33 6.59
CA LEU A 174 27.23 -13.24 6.40
C LEU A 174 26.93 -14.69 6.86
N SER A 175 25.66 -15.09 6.86
CA SER A 175 25.16 -16.35 7.40
C SER A 175 23.99 -16.87 6.58
N GLY A 176 23.62 -18.13 6.77
CA GLY A 176 22.51 -18.77 6.04
C GLY A 176 22.77 -19.04 4.56
N TRP A 177 24.04 -18.98 4.13
CA TRP A 177 24.45 -19.27 2.77
C TRP A 177 23.92 -20.60 2.26
N GLY A 178 23.37 -20.58 1.05
CA GLY A 178 22.80 -21.74 0.37
C GLY A 178 21.33 -21.99 0.69
N LEU A 179 20.76 -21.38 1.75
CA LEU A 179 19.35 -21.61 2.11
C LEU A 179 18.38 -20.90 1.15
N PRO A 180 18.53 -19.60 0.82
CA PRO A 180 17.76 -18.98 -0.28
C PRO A 180 17.94 -19.69 -1.62
N LEU A 181 19.16 -20.09 -1.98
CA LEU A 181 19.41 -20.83 -3.22
C LEU A 181 18.65 -22.16 -3.23
N LEU A 182 18.70 -22.92 -2.13
CA LEU A 182 17.98 -24.17 -1.98
C LEU A 182 16.46 -23.96 -2.10
N TYR A 183 15.92 -22.91 -1.48
CA TYR A 183 14.50 -22.55 -1.62
C TYR A 183 14.11 -22.40 -3.08
N PHE A 184 14.84 -21.58 -3.85
CA PHE A 184 14.47 -21.34 -5.24
C PHE A 184 14.73 -22.54 -6.15
N ILE A 185 15.77 -23.35 -5.92
CA ILE A 185 15.96 -24.62 -6.64
C ILE A 185 14.75 -25.54 -6.41
N LEU A 186 14.30 -25.66 -5.15
CA LEU A 186 13.11 -26.44 -4.81
C LEU A 186 11.87 -25.89 -5.53
N GLN A 187 11.67 -24.57 -5.56
CA GLN A 187 10.57 -23.95 -6.32
C GLN A 187 10.64 -24.30 -7.81
N GLY A 188 11.83 -24.25 -8.42
CA GLY A 188 12.03 -24.60 -9.83
C GLY A 188 11.70 -26.07 -10.13
N VAL A 189 12.11 -26.99 -9.24
CA VAL A 189 11.80 -28.42 -9.37
C VAL A 189 10.31 -28.69 -9.18
N LEU A 190 9.68 -28.11 -8.14
CA LEU A 190 8.25 -28.24 -7.89
C LEU A 190 7.41 -27.68 -9.05
N LEU A 191 7.84 -26.56 -9.63
CA LEU A 191 7.18 -25.98 -10.79
C LEU A 191 7.33 -26.86 -12.03
N TRP A 192 8.51 -27.45 -12.25
CA TRP A 192 8.71 -28.42 -13.32
C TRP A 192 7.81 -29.65 -13.14
N LEU A 193 7.77 -30.23 -11.93
CA LEU A 193 6.88 -31.36 -11.60
C LEU A 193 5.42 -30.99 -11.82
N GLU A 194 5.00 -29.81 -11.38
CA GLU A 194 3.65 -29.31 -11.57
C GLU A 194 3.25 -29.24 -13.05
N ILE A 195 4.13 -28.73 -13.91
CA ILE A 195 3.83 -28.53 -15.34
C ILE A 195 3.97 -29.84 -16.12
N ALA A 196 5.02 -30.62 -15.86
CA ALA A 196 5.39 -31.77 -16.68
C ALA A 196 4.73 -33.07 -16.23
N VAL A 197 4.56 -33.27 -14.92
CA VAL A 197 4.12 -34.54 -14.32
C VAL A 197 2.67 -34.43 -13.83
N PHE A 198 2.42 -33.57 -12.84
CA PHE A 198 1.11 -33.47 -12.18
C PHE A 198 0.07 -32.76 -13.04
N LYS A 199 0.52 -31.84 -13.91
CA LYS A 199 -0.31 -31.02 -14.80
C LYS A 199 -1.47 -30.38 -14.04
N VAL A 200 -1.16 -29.73 -12.91
CA VAL A 200 -2.13 -29.25 -11.92
C VAL A 200 -3.17 -28.32 -12.55
N GLU A 201 -2.75 -27.35 -13.37
CA GLU A 201 -3.69 -26.43 -14.05
C GLU A 201 -4.69 -27.12 -14.99
N GLN A 202 -4.36 -28.32 -15.49
CA GLN A 202 -5.19 -29.04 -16.45
C GLN A 202 -6.14 -30.04 -15.78
N HIS A 203 -5.69 -30.70 -14.72
CA HIS A 203 -6.40 -31.86 -14.17
C HIS A 203 -6.92 -31.67 -12.74
N TRP A 204 -6.35 -30.74 -11.97
CA TRP A 204 -6.69 -30.63 -10.54
C TRP A 204 -7.84 -29.64 -10.32
N PRO A 205 -8.74 -29.93 -9.37
CA PRO A 205 -9.71 -28.93 -8.91
C PRO A 205 -8.99 -27.68 -8.36
N VAL A 206 -9.59 -26.50 -8.57
CA VAL A 206 -8.99 -25.21 -8.19
C VAL A 206 -8.60 -25.15 -6.71
N ALA A 207 -9.41 -25.74 -5.83
CA ALA A 207 -9.12 -25.76 -4.39
C ALA A 207 -7.85 -26.57 -4.06
N LEU A 208 -7.67 -27.73 -4.71
CA LEU A 208 -6.50 -28.57 -4.50
C LEU A 208 -5.24 -27.94 -5.11
N GLY A 209 -5.36 -27.33 -6.29
CA GLY A 209 -4.26 -26.58 -6.91
C GLY A 209 -3.81 -25.39 -6.05
N ARG A 210 -4.76 -24.68 -5.42
CA ARG A 210 -4.48 -23.63 -4.43
C ARG A 210 -3.73 -24.17 -3.22
N LEU A 211 -4.24 -25.26 -2.61
CA LEU A 211 -3.59 -25.89 -1.45
C LEU A 211 -2.16 -26.32 -1.78
N TRP A 212 -1.97 -26.98 -2.92
CA TRP A 212 -0.66 -27.37 -3.43
C TRP A 212 0.28 -26.17 -3.57
N SER A 213 -0.18 -25.10 -4.22
CA SER A 213 0.62 -23.89 -4.45
C SER A 213 1.05 -23.24 -3.14
N TRP A 214 0.12 -23.05 -2.21
CA TRP A 214 0.43 -22.44 -0.92
C TRP A 214 1.32 -23.32 -0.07
N ALA A 215 1.11 -24.64 -0.05
CA ALA A 215 1.99 -25.56 0.65
C ALA A 215 3.42 -25.51 0.06
N ALA A 216 3.54 -25.55 -1.27
CA ALA A 216 4.82 -25.48 -1.98
C ALA A 216 5.58 -24.17 -1.71
N ILE A 217 4.89 -23.05 -1.53
CA ILE A 217 5.50 -21.75 -1.27
C ILE A 217 5.83 -21.56 0.22
N LEU A 218 4.89 -21.89 1.11
CA LEU A 218 4.93 -21.54 2.53
C LEU A 218 5.72 -22.54 3.38
N LEU A 219 5.63 -23.85 3.10
CA LEU A 219 6.35 -24.87 3.89
C LEU A 219 7.88 -24.67 3.84
N PRO A 220 8.51 -24.45 2.66
CA PRO A 220 9.95 -24.20 2.61
C PRO A 220 10.33 -22.74 2.90
N LEU A 221 9.37 -21.85 3.20
CA LEU A 221 9.63 -20.42 3.44
C LEU A 221 10.70 -20.13 4.51
N PRO A 222 10.87 -20.94 5.59
CA PRO A 222 11.97 -20.79 6.54
C PRO A 222 13.37 -20.97 5.93
N LEU A 223 13.50 -21.57 4.74
CA LEU A 223 14.77 -21.60 4.01
C LEU A 223 15.10 -20.23 3.41
N LEU A 224 14.09 -19.56 2.83
CA LEU A 224 14.25 -18.23 2.25
C LEU A 224 14.50 -17.17 3.34
N PHE A 225 13.66 -17.15 4.37
CA PHE A 225 13.78 -16.24 5.51
C PHE A 225 14.32 -16.98 6.73
N HIS A 226 15.56 -17.45 6.61
CA HIS A 226 16.24 -18.23 7.65
C HIS A 226 16.41 -17.46 8.97
N GLY A 227 16.71 -18.19 10.05
CA GLY A 227 16.83 -17.64 11.41
C GLY A 227 17.79 -16.46 11.47
N ALA A 228 19.01 -16.63 10.95
CA ALA A 228 20.03 -15.57 10.97
C ALA A 228 19.57 -14.27 10.27
N PHE A 229 18.78 -14.36 9.19
CA PHE A 229 18.21 -13.18 8.54
C PHE A 229 17.21 -12.45 9.44
N ARG A 230 16.30 -13.20 10.06
CA ARG A 230 15.30 -12.63 10.97
C ARG A 230 15.96 -12.00 12.19
N GLU A 231 16.95 -12.67 12.77
CA GLU A 231 17.72 -12.20 13.93
C GLU A 231 18.57 -10.97 13.62
N ALA A 232 19.12 -10.86 12.41
CA ALA A 232 19.99 -9.74 12.04
C ALA A 232 19.22 -8.49 11.56
N LEU A 233 18.06 -8.65 10.88
CA LEU A 233 17.34 -7.52 10.30
C LEU A 233 15.96 -7.28 10.93
N VAL A 234 15.16 -8.33 11.10
CA VAL A 234 13.75 -8.16 11.52
C VAL A 234 13.68 -7.85 13.01
N LEU A 235 14.35 -8.65 13.85
CA LEU A 235 14.34 -8.45 15.29
C LEU A 235 14.90 -7.08 15.70
N PRO A 236 16.09 -6.64 15.21
CA PRO A 236 16.64 -5.34 15.59
C PRO A 236 15.80 -4.17 15.10
N LEU A 237 15.16 -4.28 13.93
CA LEU A 237 14.20 -3.30 13.45
C LEU A 237 13.05 -3.13 14.44
N TYR A 238 12.41 -4.23 14.84
CA TYR A 238 11.27 -4.19 15.77
C TYR A 238 11.68 -3.87 17.21
N ALA A 239 12.90 -4.22 17.63
CA ALA A 239 13.46 -3.79 18.91
C ALA A 239 13.70 -2.27 18.92
N SER A 240 14.23 -1.71 17.83
CA SER A 240 14.43 -0.26 17.69
C SER A 240 13.09 0.49 17.66
N LEU A 241 12.11 -0.04 16.91
CA LEU A 241 10.75 0.49 16.92
C LEU A 241 10.11 0.38 18.29
N HIS A 242 10.28 -0.75 18.99
CA HIS A 242 9.78 -0.93 20.35
C HIS A 242 10.41 0.08 21.31
N GLN A 243 11.72 0.35 21.22
CA GLN A 243 12.38 1.37 22.03
C GLN A 243 11.77 2.75 21.81
N VAL A 244 11.57 3.16 20.56
CA VAL A 244 10.88 4.43 20.25
C VAL A 244 9.45 4.40 20.81
N VAL A 245 8.76 3.28 20.66
CA VAL A 245 7.38 3.12 21.10
C VAL A 245 7.27 3.22 22.63
N ALA A 246 8.16 2.55 23.35
CA ALA A 246 8.17 2.47 24.81
C ALA A 246 8.81 3.69 25.49
N ALA A 247 9.62 4.47 24.76
CA ALA A 247 10.29 5.66 25.30
C ALA A 247 9.34 6.85 25.57
N HIS A 248 8.10 6.77 25.09
CA HIS A 248 7.17 7.88 25.10
C HIS A 248 5.89 7.55 25.87
N SER A 249 5.40 8.53 26.64
CA SER A 249 4.11 8.40 27.32
C SER A 249 2.96 8.43 26.32
N LEU A 250 1.78 7.95 26.73
CA LEU A 250 0.59 8.02 25.91
C LEU A 250 0.24 9.48 25.49
N ALA A 251 0.52 10.44 26.37
CA ALA A 251 0.38 11.87 26.09
C ALA A 251 1.22 12.35 24.89
N TRP A 252 2.42 11.79 24.69
CA TRP A 252 3.28 12.14 23.55
C TRP A 252 2.66 11.69 22.22
N TYR A 253 2.05 10.50 22.20
CA TYR A 253 1.32 10.02 21.02
C TYR A 253 0.10 10.89 20.72
N PHE A 254 -0.65 11.26 21.76
CA PHE A 254 -1.77 12.17 21.62
C PHE A 254 -1.33 13.57 21.16
N ASP A 255 -0.17 14.08 21.60
CA ASP A 255 0.37 15.35 21.12
C ASP A 255 0.55 15.33 19.60
N TRP A 256 1.21 14.29 19.07
CA TRP A 256 1.38 14.11 17.63
C TRP A 256 0.08 13.86 16.89
N ALA A 257 -0.80 13.01 17.44
CA ALA A 257 -2.10 12.73 16.86
C ALA A 257 -2.96 14.00 16.74
N LEU A 258 -2.94 14.88 17.75
CA LEU A 258 -3.63 16.16 17.74
C LEU A 258 -3.03 17.15 16.73
N ARG A 259 -1.69 17.19 16.58
CA ARG A 259 -1.03 17.98 15.52
C ARG A 259 -1.44 17.51 14.13
N LEU A 260 -1.41 16.21 13.89
CA LEU A 260 -1.81 15.62 12.62
C LEU A 260 -3.31 15.83 12.36
N ALA A 261 -4.16 15.71 13.38
CA ALA A 261 -5.57 16.04 13.28
C ALA A 261 -5.78 17.52 12.94
N ALA A 262 -5.10 18.45 13.62
CA ALA A 262 -5.18 19.88 13.33
C ALA A 262 -4.78 20.22 11.89
N VAL A 263 -3.67 19.66 11.40
CA VAL A 263 -3.28 19.78 9.98
C VAL A 263 -4.33 19.12 9.08
N GLY A 264 -4.86 17.97 9.49
CA GLY A 264 -5.93 17.25 8.81
C GLY A 264 -7.16 18.12 8.52
N HIS A 265 -7.62 18.91 9.50
CA HIS A 265 -8.72 19.86 9.30
C HIS A 265 -8.42 20.84 8.16
N LEU A 266 -7.20 21.40 8.14
CA LEU A 266 -6.79 22.33 7.10
C LEU A 266 -6.66 21.64 5.73
N CYS A 267 -6.25 20.37 5.71
CA CYS A 267 -6.23 19.56 4.49
C CYS A 267 -7.63 19.36 3.89
N VAL A 268 -8.68 19.26 4.71
CA VAL A 268 -10.07 19.20 4.21
C VAL A 268 -10.42 20.44 3.40
N LEU A 269 -9.92 21.62 3.77
CA LEU A 269 -10.18 22.86 3.04
C LEU A 269 -9.62 22.83 1.61
N MET A 270 -8.50 22.15 1.38
CA MET A 270 -7.96 21.97 0.03
C MET A 270 -8.92 21.17 -0.85
N ALA A 271 -9.58 20.15 -0.30
CA ALA A 271 -10.61 19.42 -1.02
C ALA A 271 -11.86 20.27 -1.21
N SER A 272 -12.35 20.92 -0.13
CA SER A 272 -13.54 21.78 -0.16
C SER A 272 -13.45 22.91 -1.19
N ALA A 273 -12.28 23.52 -1.35
CA ALA A 273 -12.07 24.58 -2.34
C ALA A 273 -12.22 24.09 -3.79
N GLN A 274 -11.96 22.82 -4.06
CA GLN A 274 -12.08 22.23 -5.40
C GLN A 274 -13.51 21.81 -5.73
N VAL A 275 -14.32 21.45 -4.73
CA VAL A 275 -15.67 20.90 -4.89
C VAL A 275 -16.57 21.73 -5.82
N PRO A 276 -16.69 23.07 -5.69
CA PRO A 276 -17.59 23.84 -6.55
C PRO A 276 -17.26 23.73 -8.04
N SER A 277 -15.97 23.71 -8.37
CA SER A 277 -15.51 23.59 -9.76
C SER A 277 -15.65 22.16 -10.29
N ARG A 278 -15.30 21.16 -9.48
CA ARG A 278 -15.28 19.75 -9.86
C ARG A 278 -16.68 19.15 -10.00
N LEU A 279 -17.63 19.62 -9.20
CA LEU A 279 -19.02 19.17 -9.23
C LEU A 279 -19.93 20.09 -10.06
N GLY A 280 -19.37 21.05 -10.82
CA GLY A 280 -20.18 21.90 -11.70
C GLY A 280 -21.22 22.77 -10.98
N TRP A 281 -20.96 23.16 -9.72
CA TRP A 281 -21.95 23.86 -8.88
C TRP A 281 -22.48 25.16 -9.48
N LYS A 282 -21.70 25.81 -10.35
CA LYS A 282 -22.16 27.01 -11.06
C LYS A 282 -23.43 26.74 -11.88
N GLU A 283 -23.48 25.58 -12.54
CA GLU A 283 -24.63 25.17 -13.35
C GLU A 283 -25.74 24.61 -12.47
N ASP A 284 -25.41 23.69 -11.55
CA ASP A 284 -26.41 22.99 -10.75
C ASP A 284 -27.10 23.89 -9.72
N LEU A 285 -26.35 24.74 -9.01
CA LEU A 285 -26.95 25.72 -8.09
C LEU A 285 -27.65 26.86 -8.85
N GLY A 286 -27.38 27.03 -10.15
CA GLY A 286 -28.09 27.95 -11.03
C GLY A 286 -29.57 27.59 -11.20
N LYS A 287 -29.89 26.29 -11.13
CA LYS A 287 -31.25 25.73 -11.26
C LYS A 287 -32.12 25.97 -9.99
N LEU A 288 -31.49 26.30 -8.86
CA LEU A 288 -32.16 26.57 -7.60
C LEU A 288 -32.73 27.99 -7.53
N THR A 289 -33.73 28.18 -6.66
CA THR A 289 -34.22 29.53 -6.31
C THR A 289 -33.10 30.39 -5.74
N PRO A 290 -33.13 31.73 -5.88
CA PRO A 290 -32.11 32.60 -5.32
C PRO A 290 -31.91 32.43 -3.81
N PHE A 291 -32.98 32.13 -3.08
CA PHE A 291 -32.91 31.85 -1.65
C PHE A 291 -32.15 30.55 -1.36
N ASN A 292 -32.55 29.42 -1.96
CA ASN A 292 -31.89 28.12 -1.72
C ASN A 292 -30.41 28.13 -2.13
N ARG A 293 -30.07 28.84 -3.21
CA ARG A 293 -28.67 29.04 -3.61
C ARG A 293 -27.89 29.82 -2.55
N LYS A 294 -28.44 30.91 -2.00
CA LYS A 294 -27.78 31.67 -0.93
C LYS A 294 -27.62 30.82 0.34
N VAL A 295 -28.65 30.06 0.72
CA VAL A 295 -28.60 29.14 1.87
C VAL A 295 -27.45 28.13 1.74
N MET A 296 -27.29 27.50 0.56
CA MET A 296 -26.20 26.55 0.32
C MET A 296 -24.82 27.19 0.54
N TRP A 297 -24.60 28.40 0.01
CA TRP A 297 -23.33 29.12 0.20
C TRP A 297 -23.11 29.57 1.64
N THR A 298 -24.16 30.01 2.34
CA THR A 298 -24.10 30.39 3.75
C THR A 298 -23.70 29.19 4.62
N TYR A 299 -24.33 28.02 4.42
CA TYR A 299 -23.96 26.80 5.14
C TYR A 299 -22.55 26.33 4.80
N GLY A 300 -22.14 26.40 3.52
CA GLY A 300 -20.77 26.14 3.13
C GLY A 300 -19.75 27.04 3.83
N GLY A 301 -20.05 28.34 3.95
CA GLY A 301 -19.22 29.31 4.67
C GLY A 301 -19.09 28.98 6.17
N PHE A 302 -20.20 28.62 6.82
CA PHE A 302 -20.19 28.19 8.22
C PHE A 302 -19.38 26.91 8.41
N ILE A 303 -19.51 25.92 7.52
CA ILE A 303 -18.72 24.68 7.57
C ILE A 303 -17.23 24.98 7.45
N VAL A 304 -16.82 25.84 6.51
CA VAL A 304 -15.40 26.24 6.36
C VAL A 304 -14.90 26.93 7.62
N LEU A 305 -15.66 27.86 8.19
CA LEU A 305 -15.30 28.54 9.42
C LEU A 305 -15.14 27.54 10.59
N CYS A 306 -16.07 26.59 10.73
CA CYS A 306 -15.96 25.52 11.72
C CYS A 306 -14.68 24.70 11.53
N ILE A 307 -14.37 24.26 10.31
CA ILE A 307 -13.17 23.46 10.03
C ILE A 307 -11.88 24.23 10.37
N ILE A 308 -11.81 25.51 10.00
CA ILE A 308 -10.67 26.37 10.38
C ILE A 308 -10.57 26.46 11.90
N SER A 309 -11.69 26.70 12.57
CA SER A 309 -11.75 26.83 14.04
C SER A 309 -11.32 25.54 14.72
N PHE A 310 -11.78 24.37 14.25
CA PHE A 310 -11.38 23.08 14.79
C PHE A 310 -9.88 22.84 14.63
N GLY A 311 -9.30 23.12 13.46
CA GLY A 311 -7.86 22.97 13.23
C GLY A 311 -7.03 23.89 14.13
N VAL A 312 -7.37 25.18 14.17
CA VAL A 312 -6.67 26.19 14.98
C VAL A 312 -6.79 25.88 16.47
N LEU A 313 -8.01 25.66 16.97
CA LEU A 313 -8.25 25.40 18.39
C LEU A 313 -7.63 24.07 18.83
N THR A 314 -7.67 23.01 18.00
CA THR A 314 -6.95 21.76 18.30
C THR A 314 -5.45 21.98 18.40
N TRP A 315 -4.88 22.84 17.56
CA TRP A 315 -3.45 23.16 17.61
C TRP A 315 -3.07 23.99 18.84
N VAL A 316 -3.86 25.03 19.13
CA VAL A 316 -3.59 25.98 20.21
C VAL A 316 -3.85 25.35 21.57
N LEU A 317 -5.00 24.68 21.74
CA LEU A 317 -5.44 24.08 23.00
C LEU A 317 -4.89 22.66 23.22
N ARG A 318 -3.94 22.20 22.41
CA ARG A 318 -3.32 20.88 22.57
C ARG A 318 -2.76 20.65 23.98
N PRO A 319 -2.05 21.59 24.63
CA PRO A 319 -1.59 21.40 26.00
C PRO A 319 -2.74 21.19 27.00
N GLU A 320 -3.84 21.92 26.85
CA GLU A 320 -5.06 21.82 27.68
C GLU A 320 -5.81 20.51 27.42
N LEU A 321 -5.88 20.09 26.15
CA LEU A 321 -6.43 18.80 25.73
C LEU A 321 -5.68 17.64 26.38
N LEU A 322 -4.34 17.69 26.38
CA LEU A 322 -3.49 16.67 27.01
C LEU A 322 -3.56 16.69 28.55
N ARG A 323 -3.86 17.84 29.14
CA ARG A 323 -4.09 17.98 30.59
C ARG A 323 -5.50 17.53 31.02
N GLY A 324 -6.41 17.31 30.08
CA GLY A 324 -7.78 16.92 30.37
C GLY A 324 -8.66 18.06 30.87
N GLU A 325 -8.36 19.31 30.50
CA GLU A 325 -9.17 20.47 30.90
C GLU A 325 -10.62 20.34 30.40
N PRO A 326 -11.65 20.50 31.24
CA PRO A 326 -13.04 20.21 30.86
C PRO A 326 -13.52 20.94 29.59
N ALA A 327 -13.16 22.21 29.44
CA ALA A 327 -13.53 22.99 28.25
C ALA A 327 -12.84 22.48 26.97
N ALA A 328 -11.58 22.07 27.08
CA ALA A 328 -10.82 21.51 25.96
C ALA A 328 -11.35 20.12 25.59
N LEU A 329 -11.65 19.27 26.56
CA LEU A 329 -12.29 17.97 26.32
C LEU A 329 -13.70 18.14 25.73
N GLY A 330 -14.45 19.16 26.14
CA GLY A 330 -15.72 19.53 25.51
C GLY A 330 -15.57 19.84 24.02
N LEU A 331 -14.52 20.59 23.64
CA LEU A 331 -14.18 20.84 22.24
C LEU A 331 -13.79 19.54 21.50
N ALA A 332 -12.98 18.68 22.12
CA ALA A 332 -12.63 17.38 21.53
C ALA A 332 -13.86 16.50 21.30
N ALA A 333 -14.78 16.45 22.26
CA ALA A 333 -16.05 15.73 22.14
C ALA A 333 -16.89 16.30 20.98
N PHE A 334 -17.00 17.62 20.88
CA PHE A 334 -17.71 18.26 19.79
C PHE A 334 -17.08 17.94 18.42
N ASN A 335 -15.76 18.06 18.28
CA ASN A 335 -15.06 17.75 17.04
C ASN A 335 -15.18 16.26 16.67
N GLY A 336 -15.04 15.37 17.65
CA GLY A 336 -15.22 13.93 17.48
C GLY A 336 -16.64 13.58 17.01
N LEU A 337 -17.66 14.20 17.60
CA LEU A 337 -19.06 14.04 17.17
C LEU A 337 -19.30 14.60 15.76
N PHE A 338 -18.74 15.76 15.43
CA PHE A 338 -18.88 16.37 14.12
C PHE A 338 -18.34 15.46 13.01
N TRP A 339 -17.10 14.98 13.16
CA TRP A 339 -16.50 14.08 12.17
C TRP A 339 -17.11 12.68 12.20
N GLY A 340 -17.46 12.17 13.39
CA GLY A 340 -18.15 10.90 13.53
C GLY A 340 -19.52 10.90 12.84
N ALA A 341 -20.28 12.00 12.97
CA ALA A 341 -21.52 12.20 12.24
C ALA A 341 -21.29 12.27 10.74
N ARG A 342 -20.24 12.99 10.28
CA ARG A 342 -19.88 13.04 8.86
C ARG A 342 -19.57 11.65 8.29
N VAL A 343 -18.83 10.82 9.02
CA VAL A 343 -18.54 9.41 8.65
C VAL A 343 -19.82 8.59 8.66
N GLY A 344 -20.66 8.70 9.69
CA GLY A 344 -21.93 7.99 9.78
C GLY A 344 -22.89 8.31 8.62
N VAL A 345 -22.99 9.59 8.24
CA VAL A 345 -23.78 10.03 7.07
C VAL A 345 -23.20 9.46 5.78
N ASP A 346 -21.86 9.43 5.64
CA ASP A 346 -21.20 8.83 4.46
C ASP A 346 -21.56 7.36 4.27
N LEU A 347 -21.60 6.61 5.38
CA LEU A 347 -21.81 5.16 5.38
C LEU A 347 -23.29 4.76 5.27
N VAL A 348 -24.19 5.53 5.88
CA VAL A 348 -25.60 5.15 6.05
C VAL A 348 -26.54 5.90 5.11
N TYR A 349 -26.26 7.18 4.83
CA TYR A 349 -27.17 8.03 4.06
C TYR A 349 -26.84 8.02 2.57
N PHE A 350 -25.58 8.25 2.20
CA PHE A 350 -25.18 8.29 0.80
C PHE A 350 -25.00 6.89 0.21
N ARG A 351 -25.66 6.62 -0.92
CA ARG A 351 -25.44 5.39 -1.68
C ARG A 351 -24.27 5.59 -2.64
N HIS A 352 -23.60 4.51 -3.00
CA HIS A 352 -22.53 4.55 -4.01
C HIS A 352 -22.99 5.16 -5.35
N GLU A 353 -24.27 5.01 -5.69
CA GLU A 353 -24.89 5.56 -6.90
C GLU A 353 -25.03 7.08 -6.88
N ASP A 354 -25.10 7.68 -5.69
CA ASP A 354 -25.23 9.14 -5.51
C ASP A 354 -23.89 9.86 -5.70
N TRP A 355 -22.78 9.12 -5.67
CA TRP A 355 -21.44 9.70 -5.78
C TRP A 355 -21.07 10.00 -7.24
N PRO A 356 -20.42 11.15 -7.50
CA PRO A 356 -19.90 11.47 -8.82
C PRO A 356 -18.90 10.40 -9.27
N LYS A 357 -19.14 9.86 -10.46
CA LYS A 357 -18.29 8.83 -11.06
C LYS A 357 -16.99 9.44 -11.56
N GLY A 358 -15.90 8.70 -11.38
CA GLY A 358 -14.59 9.06 -11.95
C GLY A 358 -13.44 8.73 -11.01
N LEU A 359 -12.29 8.39 -11.61
CA LEU A 359 -11.12 7.88 -10.90
C LEU A 359 -10.65 8.81 -9.77
N THR A 360 -10.68 10.12 -10.01
CA THR A 360 -10.25 11.12 -9.03
C THR A 360 -11.26 11.28 -7.90
N PHE A 361 -12.55 11.05 -8.16
CA PHE A 361 -13.58 11.13 -7.13
C PHE A 361 -13.55 9.89 -6.22
N GLU A 362 -13.35 8.70 -6.78
CA GLU A 362 -13.18 7.47 -5.99
C GLU A 362 -11.97 7.55 -5.06
N VAL A 363 -10.81 7.96 -5.59
CA VAL A 363 -9.60 8.15 -4.78
C VAL A 363 -9.77 9.28 -3.77
N GLY A 364 -10.36 10.40 -4.17
CA GLY A 364 -10.62 11.53 -3.27
C GLY A 364 -11.56 11.15 -2.12
N HIS A 365 -12.60 10.38 -2.41
CA HIS A 365 -13.54 9.87 -1.43
C HIS A 365 -12.84 8.95 -0.42
N LEU A 366 -12.05 7.97 -0.88
CA LEU A 366 -11.25 7.13 0.02
C LEU A 366 -10.36 7.95 0.96
N LEU A 367 -9.61 8.92 0.41
CA LEU A 367 -8.66 9.72 1.19
C LEU A 367 -9.37 10.61 2.21
N LEU A 368 -10.48 11.24 1.83
CA LEU A 368 -11.28 12.06 2.75
C LEU A 368 -11.96 11.21 3.83
N SER A 369 -12.58 10.09 3.46
CA SER A 369 -13.22 9.21 4.44
C SER A 369 -12.19 8.63 5.42
N THR A 370 -11.00 8.26 4.93
CA THR A 370 -9.89 7.85 5.81
C THR A 370 -9.49 8.97 6.77
N LEU A 371 -9.34 10.20 6.27
CA LEU A 371 -9.00 11.35 7.09
C LEU A 371 -10.05 11.64 8.16
N PHE A 372 -11.34 11.60 7.82
CA PHE A 372 -12.44 11.79 8.77
C PHE A 372 -12.48 10.70 9.83
N ILE A 373 -12.27 9.44 9.45
CA ILE A 373 -12.16 8.31 10.39
C ILE A 373 -10.98 8.50 11.33
N CYS A 374 -9.80 8.87 10.82
CA CYS A 374 -8.62 9.13 11.65
C CYS A 374 -8.87 10.27 12.65
N MET A 375 -9.43 11.41 12.22
CA MET A 375 -9.73 12.52 13.13
C MET A 375 -10.75 12.12 14.20
N THR A 376 -11.79 11.39 13.82
CA THR A 376 -12.80 10.86 14.73
C THR A 376 -12.16 9.95 15.78
N ALA A 377 -11.30 9.02 15.34
CA ALA A 377 -10.58 8.11 16.22
C ALA A 377 -9.66 8.85 17.19
N VAL A 378 -8.92 9.88 16.74
CA VAL A 378 -8.05 10.69 17.61
C VAL A 378 -8.85 11.36 18.72
N TYR A 379 -9.95 12.03 18.41
CA TYR A 379 -10.74 12.72 19.44
C TYR A 379 -11.42 11.75 20.40
N PHE A 380 -12.05 10.68 19.92
CA PHE A 380 -12.69 9.72 20.82
C PHE A 380 -11.69 8.92 21.64
N SER A 381 -10.54 8.52 21.09
CA SER A 381 -9.51 7.85 21.87
C SER A 381 -8.88 8.78 22.93
N LEU A 382 -8.73 10.08 22.65
CA LEU A 382 -8.31 11.06 23.65
C LEU A 382 -9.30 11.15 24.81
N LEU A 383 -10.60 11.22 24.51
CA LEU A 383 -11.64 11.26 25.54
C LEU A 383 -11.64 9.99 26.38
N LEU A 384 -11.56 8.82 25.73
CA LEU A 384 -11.48 7.54 26.43
C LEU A 384 -10.26 7.46 27.33
N TRP A 385 -9.11 7.99 26.90
CA TRP A 385 -7.91 8.03 27.72
C TRP A 385 -8.08 8.87 28.99
N HIS A 386 -8.81 9.98 28.94
CA HIS A 386 -9.09 10.80 30.13
C HIS A 386 -10.23 10.25 31.02
N LEU A 387 -11.01 9.29 30.52
CA LEU A 387 -12.08 8.62 31.28
C LEU A 387 -11.61 7.33 31.96
N ALA A 388 -10.53 6.72 31.47
CA ALA A 388 -9.90 5.53 32.04
C ALA A 388 -8.90 5.91 33.14
#